data_AF-A0A962DCN5-F1
#
_entry.id   AF-A0A962DCN5-F1
#
_cell.length_a   1.000
_cell.length_b   1.000
_cell.length_c   1.000
_cell.angle_alpha   90.00
_cell.angle_beta   90.00
_cell.angle_gamma   90.00
#
_symmetry.space_group_name_H-M   'P 1'
#
loop_
_entity.id
_entity.type
_entity.pdbx_description
1 polymer ?
#
loop_
_entity_poly.entity_id
_entity_poly.type
_entity_poly.pdbx_seq_one_letter_code
_entity_poly.pdbx_strand_id
1 'polypeptide(L)'
;MTRKREIVSVALLFFLVTMPVWGMVLLILGYLPGLILFCVYLHSKHEKVMTRKLLIVSGALASISVTMPALVMVGFLLGYLPGLILFFAPTFFLYLGLITICTSAFKQFRLRFAPLWGTLLALIIGFGIPILIDAPVWRHYFDIKRNDLPLKNITGNFEVLAVTGDDIPNKTAASCNQICKNLLLSGAVKEVLTGNIDKDSEGIFHSENMKAYRVHNFENCRTLIKKEYEKTDTVENLGILRLSSSNCLIEKEAQLSEAQAILIVDLPDKPKTYNKNKWSLKPAEPRTVKIELLKKAGNSFTTIARYKNIKATVLSLPMTIVPIFGGSGGGTITVESGWPRRGVSFCSETTCPYSNPLEHALTLLLGDDWKKKSESLGRYDLEVRNYTSKLSPDEQSLLQTIFEPDKPQSEMSKLFETFLYSIEENRKIELTNNEVKSIVNAIKDTRIRSGYESSYKILKNIPSTKHKKEIATAIIDRIIEEPLQENRTLELFIEALIESELYFGPTSMQRLLLISNKPEQLNHINAYLQSKLENEQDPVKKTKTEAVLMQWEWPPIRQFLKNKH
;
A
#
# COMPACT_ATOMS: atom_id res chain seq x y z
N MET A 1 -30.51 -2.80 34.45
CA MET A 1 -29.18 -3.34 34.10
C MET A 1 -28.97 -4.81 34.46
N THR A 2 -29.80 -5.43 35.30
CA THR A 2 -29.64 -6.82 35.79
C THR A 2 -29.94 -7.90 34.74
N ARG A 3 -30.97 -7.72 33.90
CA ARG A 3 -31.38 -8.71 32.88
C ARG A 3 -30.32 -9.02 31.80
N LYS A 4 -29.43 -8.09 31.48
CA LYS A 4 -28.35 -8.32 30.50
C LYS A 4 -27.22 -9.19 31.06
N ARG A 5 -26.94 -9.13 32.37
CA ARG A 5 -25.89 -9.97 33.00
C ARG A 5 -26.31 -11.43 33.11
N GLU A 6 -27.59 -11.69 33.35
CA GLU A 6 -28.12 -13.06 33.43
C GLU A 6 -28.09 -13.75 32.06
N ILE A 7 -28.46 -13.06 30.97
CA ILE A 7 -28.42 -13.61 29.61
C ILE A 7 -26.98 -13.96 29.19
N VAL A 8 -26.00 -13.11 29.51
CA VAL A 8 -24.59 -13.39 29.19
C VAL A 8 -24.06 -14.57 30.01
N SER A 9 -24.45 -14.70 31.27
CA SER A 9 -23.98 -15.79 32.14
C SER A 9 -24.58 -17.14 31.72
N VAL A 10 -25.86 -17.17 31.34
CA VAL A 10 -26.52 -18.38 30.84
C VAL A 10 -25.96 -18.79 29.48
N ALA A 11 -25.68 -17.82 28.59
CA ALA A 11 -25.02 -18.10 27.32
C ALA A 11 -23.60 -18.67 27.51
N LEU A 12 -22.82 -18.13 28.45
CA LEU A 12 -21.48 -18.65 28.76
C LEU A 12 -21.53 -20.05 29.34
N LEU A 13 -22.48 -20.32 30.24
CA LEU A 13 -22.66 -21.64 30.85
C LEU A 13 -23.10 -22.67 29.80
N PHE A 14 -24.03 -22.29 28.91
CA PHE A 14 -24.46 -23.14 27.80
C PHE A 14 -23.30 -23.44 26.84
N PHE A 15 -22.45 -22.45 26.55
CA PHE A 15 -21.26 -22.63 25.71
C PHE A 15 -20.23 -23.56 26.36
N LEU A 16 -19.98 -23.39 27.66
CA LEU A 16 -19.05 -24.21 28.45
C LEU A 16 -19.52 -25.66 28.60
N VAL A 17 -20.83 -25.90 28.69
CA VAL A 17 -21.40 -27.24 28.84
C VAL A 17 -21.52 -27.97 27.49
N THR A 18 -21.78 -27.25 26.40
CA THR A 18 -21.96 -27.87 25.06
C THR A 18 -20.64 -28.09 24.30
N MET A 19 -19.59 -27.29 24.56
CA MET A 19 -18.26 -27.50 23.96
C MET A 19 -17.68 -28.91 24.12
N PRO A 20 -17.69 -29.55 25.31
CA PRO A 20 -17.11 -30.89 25.46
C PRO A 20 -17.92 -31.97 24.74
N VAL A 21 -19.25 -31.80 24.62
CA VAL A 21 -20.12 -32.75 23.91
C VAL A 21 -19.88 -32.69 22.40
N TRP A 22 -19.80 -31.48 21.82
CA TRP A 22 -19.45 -31.31 20.42
C TRP A 22 -17.99 -31.68 20.13
N GLY A 23 -17.08 -31.45 21.09
CA GLY A 23 -15.70 -31.92 21.05
C GLY A 23 -15.59 -33.45 21.00
N MET A 24 -16.41 -34.16 21.79
CA MET A 24 -16.50 -35.63 21.75
C MET A 24 -17.10 -36.15 20.43
N VAL A 25 -18.15 -35.51 19.91
CA VAL A 25 -18.76 -35.91 18.63
C VAL A 25 -17.79 -35.68 17.46
N LEU A 26 -17.04 -34.57 17.47
CA LEU A 26 -15.98 -34.29 16.50
C LEU A 26 -14.75 -35.20 16.67
N LEU A 27 -14.43 -35.62 17.90
CA LEU A 27 -13.44 -36.66 18.16
C LEU A 27 -13.90 -38.00 17.56
N ILE A 28 -15.14 -38.42 17.77
CA ILE A 28 -15.64 -39.70 17.24
C ILE A 28 -15.66 -39.69 15.69
N LEU A 29 -16.13 -38.60 15.08
CA LEU A 29 -16.16 -38.46 13.62
C LEU A 29 -14.76 -38.25 13.01
N GLY A 30 -13.85 -37.59 13.72
CA GLY A 30 -12.45 -37.41 13.30
C GLY A 30 -11.59 -38.67 13.48
N TYR A 31 -11.95 -39.57 14.40
CA TYR A 31 -11.26 -40.83 14.63
C TYR A 31 -11.70 -41.94 13.67
N LEU A 32 -12.91 -41.87 13.09
CA LEU A 32 -13.42 -42.90 12.17
C LEU A 32 -12.48 -43.21 10.98
N PRO A 33 -11.91 -42.22 10.27
CA PRO A 33 -10.93 -42.46 9.21
C PRO A 33 -9.62 -43.07 9.75
N GLY A 34 -9.19 -42.64 10.94
CA GLY A 34 -8.05 -43.20 11.66
C GLY A 34 -8.27 -44.66 12.06
N LEU A 35 -9.50 -45.03 12.42
CA LEU A 35 -9.91 -46.37 12.83
C LEU A 35 -10.01 -47.32 11.62
N ILE A 36 -10.52 -46.83 10.48
CA ILE A 36 -10.54 -47.58 9.21
C ILE A 36 -9.11 -47.85 8.72
N LEU A 37 -8.22 -46.84 8.79
CA LEU A 37 -6.79 -47.02 8.49
C LEU A 37 -6.09 -47.94 9.50
N PHE A 38 -6.46 -47.89 10.78
CA PHE A 38 -5.95 -48.77 11.84
C PHE A 38 -6.35 -50.24 11.62
N CYS A 39 -7.55 -50.50 11.08
CA CYS A 39 -8.02 -51.84 10.73
C CYS A 39 -7.26 -52.43 9.53
N VAL A 40 -7.01 -51.65 8.47
CA VAL A 40 -6.17 -52.08 7.32
C VAL A 40 -4.70 -52.31 7.76
N TYR A 41 -4.29 -51.67 8.86
CA TYR A 41 -2.93 -51.62 9.41
C TYR A 41 -2.53 -52.79 10.31
N LEU A 42 -3.45 -53.59 10.84
CA LEU A 42 -3.12 -54.70 11.74
C LEU A 42 -2.54 -55.96 11.05
N HIS A 43 -2.51 -56.02 9.72
CA HIS A 43 -2.27 -57.27 9.00
C HIS A 43 -0.82 -57.60 8.58
N SER A 44 0.24 -57.08 9.25
CA SER A 44 1.61 -57.34 8.75
C SER A 44 2.73 -57.30 9.81
N LYS A 45 3.54 -58.37 9.85
CA LYS A 45 4.46 -58.71 10.94
C LYS A 45 5.94 -58.36 10.67
N HIS A 46 6.56 -57.85 11.73
CA HIS A 46 7.98 -57.77 12.13
C HIS A 46 8.98 -56.77 11.54
N GLU A 47 8.95 -56.35 10.27
CA GLU A 47 9.85 -55.25 9.80
C GLU A 47 9.26 -53.84 10.06
N LYS A 48 8.12 -53.79 10.74
CA LYS A 48 7.20 -52.65 10.74
C LYS A 48 7.20 -51.79 12.00
N VAL A 49 7.96 -52.11 13.06
CA VAL A 49 7.76 -51.46 14.37
C VAL A 49 8.06 -49.95 14.35
N MET A 50 9.08 -49.50 13.62
CA MET A 50 9.46 -48.08 13.59
C MET A 50 8.51 -47.22 12.75
N THR A 51 8.21 -47.65 11.51
CA THR A 51 7.24 -46.96 10.64
C THR A 51 5.84 -46.95 11.25
N ARG A 52 5.49 -48.02 11.98
CA ARG A 52 4.26 -48.14 12.75
C ARG A 52 4.13 -47.06 13.83
N LYS A 53 5.17 -46.91 14.67
CA LYS A 53 5.21 -45.87 15.71
C LYS A 53 5.15 -44.47 15.10
N LEU A 54 5.90 -44.24 14.03
CA LEU A 54 5.95 -42.95 13.34
C LEU A 54 4.58 -42.56 12.76
N LEU A 55 3.85 -43.50 12.14
CA LEU A 55 2.51 -43.27 11.60
C LEU A 55 1.49 -42.95 12.71
N ILE A 56 1.54 -43.65 13.86
CA ILE A 56 0.66 -43.36 15.00
C ILE A 56 0.94 -41.96 15.56
N VAL A 57 2.21 -41.66 15.82
CA VAL A 57 2.61 -40.38 16.42
C VAL A 57 2.27 -39.23 15.48
N SER A 58 2.61 -39.34 14.20
CA SER A 58 2.25 -38.32 13.20
C SER A 58 0.74 -38.18 13.02
N GLY A 59 -0.03 -39.27 13.08
CA GLY A 59 -1.50 -39.24 13.00
C GLY A 59 -2.14 -38.56 14.21
N ALA A 60 -1.64 -38.82 15.41
CA ALA A 60 -2.08 -38.15 16.64
C ALA A 60 -1.79 -36.64 16.57
N LEU A 61 -0.56 -36.26 16.17
CA LEU A 61 -0.17 -34.85 16.02
C LEU A 61 -0.99 -34.14 14.92
N ALA A 62 -1.21 -34.82 13.79
CA ALA A 62 -2.05 -34.32 12.71
C ALA A 62 -3.49 -34.09 13.18
N SER A 63 -4.07 -35.05 13.90
CA SER A 63 -5.41 -34.93 14.47
C SER A 63 -5.51 -33.73 15.42
N ILE A 64 -4.52 -33.56 16.32
CA ILE A 64 -4.46 -32.41 17.23
C ILE A 64 -4.41 -31.08 16.44
N SER A 65 -3.55 -30.98 15.44
CA SER A 65 -3.42 -29.74 14.65
C SER A 65 -4.68 -29.40 13.83
N VAL A 66 -5.44 -30.40 13.37
CA VAL A 66 -6.68 -30.20 12.59
C VAL A 66 -7.87 -29.88 13.49
N THR A 67 -7.98 -30.55 14.64
CA THR A 67 -9.08 -30.37 15.59
C THR A 67 -8.90 -29.12 16.47
N MET A 68 -7.65 -28.79 16.81
CA MET A 68 -7.29 -27.67 17.70
C MET A 68 -6.19 -26.81 17.06
N PRO A 69 -6.46 -26.11 15.96
CA PRO A 69 -5.44 -25.33 15.27
C PRO A 69 -4.89 -24.15 16.10
N ALA A 70 -5.61 -23.71 17.14
CA ALA A 70 -5.07 -22.76 18.13
C ALA A 70 -3.82 -23.29 18.84
N LEU A 71 -3.68 -24.61 19.04
CA LEU A 71 -2.48 -25.21 19.62
C LEU A 71 -1.26 -25.07 18.72
N VAL A 72 -1.43 -24.95 17.39
CA VAL A 72 -0.34 -24.65 16.47
C VAL A 72 0.24 -23.27 16.78
N MET A 73 -0.63 -22.29 17.04
CA MET A 73 -0.23 -20.91 17.39
C MET A 73 0.41 -20.84 18.78
N VAL A 74 -0.18 -21.52 19.77
CA VAL A 74 0.44 -21.66 21.10
C VAL A 74 1.81 -22.34 20.98
N GLY A 75 1.92 -23.34 20.11
CA GLY A 75 3.17 -23.99 19.74
C GLY A 75 4.22 -22.97 19.30
N PHE A 76 3.90 -22.14 18.30
CA PHE A 76 4.79 -21.07 17.83
C PHE A 76 5.18 -20.07 18.93
N LEU A 77 4.29 -19.79 19.88
CA LEU A 77 4.54 -18.87 20.99
C LEU A 77 5.44 -19.47 22.08
N LEU A 78 5.28 -20.77 22.39
CA LEU A 78 6.16 -21.51 23.32
C LEU A 78 7.53 -21.82 22.70
N GLY A 79 7.65 -21.70 21.38
CA GLY A 79 8.89 -21.84 20.63
C GLY A 79 8.60 -22.11 19.17
N TYR A 80 9.47 -21.63 18.28
CA TYR A 80 9.25 -21.81 16.84
C TYR A 80 9.15 -23.29 16.41
N LEU A 81 9.90 -24.18 17.08
CA LEU A 81 10.05 -25.59 16.69
C LEU A 81 8.81 -26.46 17.00
N PRO A 82 8.18 -26.42 18.20
CA PRO A 82 6.90 -27.10 18.44
C PRO A 82 5.77 -26.67 17.50
N GLY A 83 5.66 -25.36 17.22
CA GLY A 83 4.69 -24.82 16.28
C GLY A 83 4.87 -25.37 14.86
N LEU A 84 6.12 -25.42 14.37
CA LEU A 84 6.43 -26.02 13.07
C LEU A 84 6.09 -27.51 13.00
N ILE A 85 6.41 -28.29 14.05
CA ILE A 85 6.09 -29.73 14.07
C ILE A 85 4.58 -29.95 13.93
N LEU A 86 3.78 -29.21 14.70
CA LEU A 86 2.31 -29.30 14.63
C LEU A 86 1.76 -28.79 13.29
N PHE A 87 2.36 -27.74 12.73
CA PHE A 87 1.97 -27.20 11.43
C PHE A 87 2.20 -28.20 10.29
N PHE A 88 3.33 -28.92 10.30
CA PHE A 88 3.66 -29.90 9.25
C PHE A 88 3.10 -31.30 9.49
N ALA A 89 2.66 -31.63 10.71
CA ALA A 89 2.20 -32.98 11.07
C ALA A 89 1.09 -33.53 10.14
N PRO A 90 0.04 -32.76 9.75
CA PRO A 90 -0.97 -33.24 8.80
C PRO A 90 -0.41 -33.65 7.44
N THR A 91 0.48 -32.82 6.90
CA THR A 91 1.10 -33.07 5.60
C THR A 91 2.01 -34.30 5.70
N PHE A 92 2.81 -34.39 6.76
CA PHE A 92 3.70 -35.53 6.99
C PHE A 92 2.93 -36.85 7.15
N PHE A 93 1.84 -36.84 7.93
CA PHE A 93 0.97 -38.00 8.10
C PHE A 93 0.36 -38.46 6.76
N LEU A 94 -0.10 -37.51 5.94
CA LEU A 94 -0.65 -37.82 4.63
C LEU A 94 0.37 -38.53 3.73
N TYR A 95 1.60 -38.02 3.65
CA TYR A 95 2.64 -38.65 2.82
C TYR A 95 3.04 -40.02 3.35
N LEU A 96 3.18 -40.18 4.67
CA LEU A 96 3.45 -41.49 5.28
C LEU A 96 2.33 -42.50 5.01
N GLY A 97 1.06 -42.06 5.08
CA GLY A 97 -0.09 -42.87 4.74
C GLY A 97 -0.05 -43.32 3.27
N LEU A 98 0.19 -42.39 2.35
CA LEU A 98 0.31 -42.67 0.92
C LEU A 98 1.46 -43.65 0.63
N ILE A 99 2.65 -43.42 1.19
CA ILE A 99 3.81 -44.31 1.07
C ILE A 99 3.46 -45.71 1.60
N THR A 100 2.76 -45.80 2.73
CA THR A 100 2.36 -47.09 3.33
C THR A 100 1.39 -47.84 2.43
N ILE A 101 0.38 -47.15 1.87
CA ILE A 101 -0.59 -47.72 0.93
C ILE A 101 0.11 -48.20 -0.34
N CYS A 102 0.93 -47.36 -0.97
CA CYS A 102 1.66 -47.70 -2.20
C CYS A 102 2.64 -48.85 -1.97
N THR A 103 3.40 -48.82 -0.87
CA THR A 103 4.32 -49.91 -0.51
C THR A 103 3.56 -51.23 -0.30
N SER A 104 2.38 -51.19 0.33
CA SER A 104 1.55 -52.37 0.52
C SER A 104 1.06 -52.93 -0.83
N ALA A 105 0.62 -52.07 -1.75
CA ALA A 105 0.24 -52.48 -3.09
C ALA A 105 1.42 -53.11 -3.86
N PHE A 106 2.60 -52.49 -3.83
CA PHE A 106 3.80 -53.02 -4.50
C PHE A 106 4.30 -54.34 -3.92
N LYS A 107 4.08 -54.59 -2.61
CA LYS A 107 4.41 -55.88 -1.99
C LYS A 107 3.60 -57.04 -2.56
N GLN A 108 2.35 -56.80 -2.98
CA GLN A 108 1.52 -57.81 -3.65
C GLN A 108 2.16 -58.31 -4.97
N PHE A 109 2.93 -57.45 -5.64
CA PHE A 109 3.66 -57.76 -6.86
C PHE A 109 5.07 -58.34 -6.64
N ARG A 110 5.44 -58.68 -5.39
CA ARG A 110 6.77 -59.22 -5.01
C ARG A 110 7.96 -58.34 -5.44
N LEU A 111 7.76 -57.02 -5.55
CA LEU A 111 8.85 -56.09 -5.84
C LEU A 111 9.78 -55.94 -4.64
N ARG A 112 11.05 -56.36 -4.78
CA ARG A 112 12.08 -56.28 -3.73
C ARG A 112 12.30 -54.85 -3.20
N PHE A 113 12.06 -53.84 -4.04
CA PHE A 113 12.22 -52.43 -3.72
C PHE A 113 10.89 -51.70 -3.46
N ALA A 114 9.85 -52.42 -3.02
CA ALA A 114 8.53 -51.85 -2.73
C ALA A 114 8.53 -50.53 -1.92
N PRO A 115 9.35 -50.32 -0.85
CA PRO A 115 9.34 -49.05 -0.12
C PRO A 115 9.92 -47.88 -0.94
N LEU A 116 10.92 -48.14 -1.77
CA LEU A 116 11.50 -47.13 -2.65
C LEU A 116 10.49 -46.72 -3.72
N TRP A 117 9.82 -47.70 -4.35
CA TRP A 117 8.74 -47.46 -5.31
C TRP A 117 7.53 -46.76 -4.69
N GLY A 118 7.15 -47.13 -3.46
CA GLY A 118 6.08 -46.46 -2.72
C GLY A 118 6.40 -44.99 -2.44
N THR A 119 7.65 -44.70 -2.07
CA THR A 119 8.14 -43.32 -1.85
C THR A 119 8.17 -42.52 -3.15
N LEU A 120 8.71 -43.11 -4.22
CA LEU A 120 8.75 -42.47 -5.53
C LEU A 120 7.35 -42.17 -6.06
N LEU A 121 6.41 -43.11 -5.94
CA LEU A 121 5.03 -42.91 -6.38
C LEU A 121 4.33 -41.83 -5.55
N ALA A 122 4.54 -41.80 -4.23
CA ALA A 122 3.99 -40.75 -3.38
C ALA A 122 4.53 -39.36 -3.75
N LEU A 123 5.82 -39.25 -4.12
CA LEU A 123 6.40 -38.01 -4.64
C LEU A 123 5.81 -37.63 -6.01
N ILE A 124 5.66 -38.59 -6.92
CA ILE A 124 5.03 -38.36 -8.23
C ILE A 124 3.59 -37.88 -8.08
N ILE A 125 2.81 -38.44 -7.15
CA ILE A 125 1.44 -37.99 -6.88
C ILE A 125 1.46 -36.59 -6.24
N GLY A 126 2.32 -36.38 -5.23
CA GLY A 126 2.39 -35.13 -4.50
C GLY A 126 2.86 -33.92 -5.31
N PHE A 127 3.83 -34.13 -6.21
CA PHE A 127 4.46 -33.08 -7.03
C PHE A 127 4.09 -33.15 -8.51
N GLY A 128 3.99 -34.35 -9.09
CA GLY A 128 3.73 -34.53 -10.52
C GLY A 128 2.33 -34.08 -10.94
N ILE A 129 1.30 -34.33 -10.11
CA ILE A 129 -0.07 -33.91 -10.43
C ILE A 129 -0.18 -32.37 -10.54
N PRO A 130 0.26 -31.57 -9.56
CA PRO A 130 0.25 -30.11 -9.70
C PRO A 130 1.09 -29.62 -10.86
N ILE A 131 2.30 -30.18 -11.07
CA ILE A 131 3.15 -29.78 -12.21
C ILE A 131 2.43 -29.99 -13.53
N LEU A 132 1.76 -31.13 -13.72
CA LEU A 132 1.01 -31.43 -14.94
C LEU A 132 -0.21 -30.53 -15.11
N ILE A 133 -0.96 -30.27 -14.03
CA ILE A 133 -2.14 -29.41 -14.04
C ILE A 133 -1.77 -27.94 -14.29
N ASP A 134 -0.68 -27.46 -13.68
CA ASP A 134 -0.19 -26.09 -13.83
C ASP A 134 0.63 -25.90 -15.10
N ALA A 135 1.03 -26.97 -15.80
CA ALA A 135 1.84 -26.89 -17.02
C ALA A 135 1.29 -25.93 -18.10
N PRO A 136 -0.03 -25.88 -18.39
CA PRO A 136 -0.59 -24.90 -19.33
C PRO A 136 -0.40 -23.46 -18.86
N VAL A 137 -0.53 -23.19 -17.55
CA VAL A 137 -0.30 -21.87 -16.96
C VAL A 137 1.16 -21.48 -17.10
N TRP A 138 2.08 -22.39 -16.81
CA TRP A 138 3.52 -22.18 -16.98
C TRP A 138 3.89 -21.95 -18.44
N ARG A 139 3.34 -22.73 -19.38
CA ARG A 139 3.54 -22.51 -20.82
C ARG A 139 3.05 -21.13 -21.25
N HIS A 140 1.82 -20.76 -20.87
CA HIS A 140 1.28 -19.43 -21.16
C HIS A 140 2.15 -18.31 -20.57
N TYR A 141 2.68 -18.50 -19.36
CA TYR A 141 3.64 -17.58 -18.76
C TYR A 141 4.93 -17.45 -19.58
N PHE A 142 5.55 -18.56 -19.95
CA PHE A 142 6.79 -18.55 -20.73
C PHE A 142 6.59 -17.99 -22.14
N ASP A 143 5.46 -18.27 -22.78
CA ASP A 143 5.10 -17.74 -24.09
C ASP A 143 4.89 -16.23 -24.04
N ILE A 144 4.26 -15.71 -22.98
CA ILE A 144 4.14 -14.26 -22.77
C ILE A 144 5.51 -13.64 -22.52
N LYS A 145 6.29 -14.21 -21.59
CA LYS A 145 7.61 -13.67 -21.22
C LYS A 145 8.56 -13.61 -22.41
N ARG A 146 8.50 -14.59 -23.32
CA ARG A 146 9.31 -14.61 -24.55
C ARG A 146 8.95 -13.48 -25.51
N ASN A 147 7.69 -13.02 -25.49
CA ASN A 147 7.15 -11.98 -26.37
C ASN A 147 7.04 -10.59 -25.72
N ASP A 148 7.57 -10.43 -24.51
CA ASP A 148 7.58 -9.16 -23.80
C ASP A 148 8.78 -8.32 -24.25
N LEU A 149 8.51 -7.05 -24.53
CA LEU A 149 9.53 -6.07 -24.92
C LEU A 149 10.02 -5.38 -23.64
N PRO A 150 11.34 -5.43 -23.32
CA PRO A 150 11.86 -4.83 -22.11
C PRO A 150 11.63 -3.31 -22.11
N LEU A 151 11.25 -2.78 -20.94
CA LEU A 151 10.82 -1.40 -20.73
C LEU A 151 12.00 -0.42 -20.60
N LYS A 152 12.98 -0.51 -21.49
CA LYS A 152 14.21 0.28 -21.37
C LYS A 152 14.02 1.68 -21.98
N ASN A 153 14.04 2.70 -21.12
CA ASN A 153 14.13 4.14 -21.43
C ASN A 153 13.01 4.71 -22.31
N ILE A 154 11.75 4.55 -21.89
CA ILE A 154 10.64 5.34 -22.45
C ILE A 154 10.64 6.73 -21.80
N THR A 155 11.66 7.54 -22.08
CA THR A 155 11.64 8.96 -21.72
C THR A 155 11.10 9.73 -22.91
N GLY A 156 9.79 9.98 -22.92
CA GLY A 156 9.12 10.79 -23.93
C GLY A 156 8.16 11.75 -23.25
N ASN A 157 8.35 13.05 -23.46
CA ASN A 157 7.31 14.03 -23.16
C ASN A 157 6.26 13.91 -24.27
N PHE A 158 5.07 13.41 -23.93
CA PHE A 158 3.97 13.30 -24.88
C PHE A 158 3.03 14.49 -24.64
N GLU A 159 2.80 15.32 -25.65
CA GLU A 159 1.85 16.43 -25.50
C GLU A 159 0.42 15.92 -25.39
N VAL A 160 0.08 14.92 -26.22
CA VAL A 160 -1.26 14.30 -26.27
C VAL A 160 -1.11 12.79 -26.14
N LEU A 161 -1.64 12.22 -25.06
CA LEU A 161 -1.64 10.77 -24.82
C LEU A 161 -3.08 10.25 -24.84
N ALA A 162 -3.36 9.25 -25.68
CA ALA A 162 -4.62 8.53 -25.59
C ALA A 162 -4.55 7.42 -24.54
N VAL A 163 -5.57 7.26 -23.71
CA VAL A 163 -5.73 6.16 -22.76
C VAL A 163 -6.97 5.36 -23.12
N THR A 164 -6.82 4.05 -23.23
CA THR A 164 -7.89 3.14 -23.69
C THR A 164 -7.87 1.79 -22.96
N GLY A 165 -9.01 1.09 -22.93
CA GLY A 165 -9.16 -0.25 -22.37
C GLY A 165 -10.40 -0.95 -22.94
N ASP A 166 -10.35 -2.28 -23.05
CA ASP A 166 -11.33 -3.11 -23.78
C ASP A 166 -12.73 -3.16 -23.13
N ASP A 167 -12.86 -2.69 -21.88
CA ASP A 167 -14.12 -2.76 -21.16
C ASP A 167 -14.19 -1.63 -20.10
N ILE A 168 -14.36 -0.39 -20.56
CA ILE A 168 -14.72 0.74 -19.69
C ILE A 168 -16.25 0.97 -19.77
N PRO A 169 -17.11 0.08 -19.24
CA PRO A 169 -18.50 0.45 -19.02
C PRO A 169 -18.50 1.63 -18.03
N ASN A 170 -19.51 2.50 -18.13
CA ASN A 170 -19.73 3.73 -17.34
C ASN A 170 -19.38 3.69 -15.81
N LYS A 171 -19.14 2.52 -15.21
CA LYS A 171 -18.72 2.32 -13.81
C LYS A 171 -17.19 2.24 -13.59
N THR A 172 -16.36 1.94 -14.58
CA THR A 172 -14.87 1.97 -14.47
C THR A 172 -14.26 3.30 -14.93
N ALA A 173 -15.10 4.28 -15.29
CA ALA A 173 -14.71 5.68 -15.43
C ALA A 173 -13.82 6.13 -14.26
N ALA A 174 -14.08 5.69 -13.02
CA ALA A 174 -13.25 6.02 -11.87
C ALA A 174 -11.75 5.67 -12.01
N SER A 175 -11.41 4.50 -12.58
CA SER A 175 -10.01 4.08 -12.75
C SER A 175 -9.33 4.83 -13.90
N CYS A 176 -10.04 5.01 -15.02
CA CYS A 176 -9.57 5.82 -16.15
C CYS A 176 -9.38 7.29 -15.71
N ASN A 177 -10.32 7.82 -14.94
CA ASN A 177 -10.26 9.15 -14.34
C ASN A 177 -9.03 9.30 -13.45
N GLN A 178 -8.65 8.27 -12.69
CA GLN A 178 -7.47 8.33 -11.85
C GLN A 178 -6.17 8.33 -12.67
N ILE A 179 -6.09 7.55 -13.76
CA ILE A 179 -4.96 7.61 -14.69
C ILE A 179 -4.89 9.01 -15.32
N CYS A 180 -5.98 9.46 -15.94
CA CYS A 180 -6.04 10.74 -16.63
C CYS A 180 -5.68 11.89 -15.69
N LYS A 181 -6.25 11.89 -14.48
CA LYS A 181 -5.93 12.87 -13.44
C LYS A 181 -4.45 12.84 -13.07
N ASN A 182 -3.87 11.68 -12.83
CA ASN A 182 -2.45 11.58 -12.44
C ASN A 182 -1.50 11.99 -13.57
N LEU A 183 -1.82 11.66 -14.81
CA LEU A 183 -1.05 12.07 -15.99
C LEU A 183 -1.10 13.58 -16.21
N LEU A 184 -2.28 14.20 -16.06
CA LEU A 184 -2.46 15.64 -16.19
C LEU A 184 -1.82 16.40 -15.02
N LEU A 185 -1.96 15.92 -13.78
CA LEU A 185 -1.41 16.58 -12.58
C LEU A 185 0.10 16.44 -12.46
N SER A 186 0.69 15.36 -12.96
CA SER A 186 2.15 15.23 -13.00
C SER A 186 2.78 16.24 -13.97
N GLY A 187 2.01 16.73 -14.94
CA GLY A 187 2.46 17.61 -16.02
C GLY A 187 3.23 16.88 -17.12
N ALA A 188 3.19 15.55 -17.15
CA ALA A 188 3.90 14.78 -18.15
C ALA A 188 3.17 14.70 -19.50
N VAL A 189 1.86 14.95 -19.47
CA VAL A 189 1.06 15.16 -20.67
C VAL A 189 0.28 16.46 -20.54
N LYS A 190 0.17 17.20 -21.64
CA LYS A 190 -0.62 18.42 -21.68
C LYS A 190 -2.11 18.09 -21.78
N GLU A 191 -2.42 17.04 -22.54
CA GLU A 191 -3.79 16.62 -22.85
C GLU A 191 -3.90 15.09 -22.84
N VAL A 192 -5.05 14.58 -22.39
CA VAL A 192 -5.37 13.15 -22.44
C VAL A 192 -6.58 12.93 -23.32
N LEU A 193 -6.50 11.98 -24.25
CA LEU A 193 -7.65 11.53 -25.02
C LEU A 193 -8.16 10.23 -24.41
N THR A 194 -9.47 10.09 -24.18
CA THR A 194 -10.05 8.84 -23.71
C THR A 194 -10.97 8.28 -24.78
N GLY A 195 -10.80 7.02 -25.16
CA GLY A 195 -11.67 6.38 -26.15
C GLY A 195 -11.64 4.87 -26.01
N ASN A 196 -12.73 4.22 -26.44
CA ASN A 196 -12.72 2.78 -26.64
C ASN A 196 -12.00 2.48 -27.95
N ILE A 197 -11.00 1.62 -27.87
CA ILE A 197 -10.36 1.09 -29.05
C ILE A 197 -10.97 -0.26 -29.35
N ASP A 198 -11.53 -0.38 -30.54
CA ASP A 198 -11.91 -1.67 -31.10
C ASP A 198 -10.67 -2.27 -31.77
N LYS A 199 -10.15 -3.38 -31.26
CA LYS A 199 -9.08 -4.12 -31.92
C LYS A 199 -9.71 -5.05 -32.94
N ASP A 200 -9.19 -5.09 -34.15
CA ASP A 200 -9.56 -6.15 -35.08
C ASP A 200 -9.03 -7.52 -34.59
N SER A 201 -9.43 -8.61 -35.25
CA SER A 201 -8.98 -9.96 -34.91
C SER A 201 -7.46 -10.17 -35.03
N GLU A 202 -6.75 -9.28 -35.72
CA GLU A 202 -5.29 -9.33 -35.90
C GLU A 202 -4.53 -8.42 -34.91
N GLY A 203 -5.25 -7.65 -34.09
CA GLY A 203 -4.68 -6.71 -33.14
C GLY A 203 -4.14 -5.42 -33.79
N ILE A 204 -4.56 -5.10 -35.01
CA ILE A 204 -4.23 -3.87 -35.73
C ILE A 204 -5.21 -2.77 -35.31
N PHE A 205 -4.66 -1.57 -35.11
CA PHE A 205 -5.41 -0.39 -34.68
C PHE A 205 -5.87 0.42 -35.89
N HIS A 206 -7.17 0.48 -36.13
CA HIS A 206 -7.76 1.36 -37.15
C HIS A 206 -8.16 2.70 -36.54
N SER A 207 -7.23 3.67 -36.51
CA SER A 207 -7.44 4.96 -35.84
C SER A 207 -8.48 5.87 -36.51
N GLU A 208 -8.82 5.63 -37.78
CA GLU A 208 -9.55 6.60 -38.62
C GLU A 208 -11.03 6.77 -38.23
N ASN A 209 -11.64 5.81 -37.52
CA ASN A 209 -13.06 5.84 -37.18
C ASN A 209 -13.36 5.80 -35.67
N MET A 210 -12.34 5.90 -34.82
CA MET A 210 -12.52 5.80 -33.37
C MET A 210 -12.80 7.17 -32.75
N LYS A 211 -13.97 7.30 -32.11
CA LYS A 211 -14.30 8.47 -31.30
C LYS A 211 -13.48 8.47 -30.02
N ALA A 212 -12.74 9.54 -29.80
CA ALA A 212 -12.10 9.83 -28.53
C ALA A 212 -12.68 11.13 -27.95
N TYR A 213 -12.46 11.34 -26.66
CA TYR A 213 -12.89 12.53 -25.94
C TYR A 213 -11.67 13.21 -25.33
N ARG A 214 -11.55 14.51 -25.55
CA ARG A 214 -10.45 15.29 -24.99
C ARG A 214 -10.72 15.63 -23.52
N VAL A 215 -9.76 15.31 -22.66
CA VAL A 215 -9.81 15.56 -21.21
C VAL A 215 -8.71 16.54 -20.84
N HIS A 216 -9.13 17.67 -20.26
CA HIS A 216 -8.24 18.73 -19.79
C HIS A 216 -8.24 18.83 -18.27
N ASN A 217 -7.14 19.37 -17.72
CA ASN A 217 -7.10 19.81 -16.32
C ASN A 217 -8.03 21.04 -16.13
N PHE A 218 -8.83 21.02 -15.07
CA PHE A 218 -9.81 22.04 -14.73
C PHE A 218 -9.24 23.45 -14.63
N GLU A 219 -8.00 23.62 -14.16
CA GLU A 219 -7.33 24.93 -14.11
C GLU A 219 -7.22 25.56 -15.51
N ASN A 220 -6.80 24.77 -16.51
CA ASN A 220 -6.74 25.20 -17.90
C ASN A 220 -8.13 25.43 -18.50
N CYS A 221 -9.11 24.64 -18.10
CA CYS A 221 -10.49 24.85 -18.54
C CYS A 221 -11.15 26.07 -17.91
N ARG A 222 -10.77 26.53 -16.72
CA ARG A 222 -11.40 27.71 -16.10
C ARG A 222 -11.28 28.94 -17.00
N THR A 223 -10.15 29.10 -17.67
CA THR A 223 -9.94 30.16 -18.68
C THR A 223 -10.73 29.95 -19.96
N LEU A 224 -10.96 28.70 -20.38
CA LEU A 224 -11.75 28.37 -21.57
C LEU A 224 -13.25 28.55 -21.30
N ILE A 225 -13.75 27.98 -20.19
CA ILE A 225 -15.10 28.16 -19.68
C ILE A 225 -15.42 29.65 -19.53
N LYS A 226 -14.51 30.46 -18.96
CA LYS A 226 -14.73 31.91 -18.83
C LYS A 226 -14.90 32.59 -20.20
N LYS A 227 -14.08 32.23 -21.19
CA LYS A 227 -14.18 32.75 -22.56
C LYS A 227 -15.42 32.26 -23.33
N GLU A 228 -15.89 31.04 -23.06
CA GLU A 228 -17.08 30.46 -23.70
C GLU A 228 -18.37 31.01 -23.07
N TYR A 229 -18.41 31.17 -21.73
CA TYR A 229 -19.50 31.82 -21.01
C TYR A 229 -19.69 33.28 -21.43
N GLU A 230 -18.60 33.99 -21.74
CA GLU A 230 -18.66 35.36 -22.27
C GLU A 230 -19.22 35.42 -23.71
N LYS A 231 -19.36 34.29 -24.41
CA LYS A 231 -19.82 34.23 -25.81
C LYS A 231 -21.20 33.59 -26.02
N THR A 232 -21.76 32.90 -25.03
CA THR A 232 -23.02 32.15 -25.20
C THR A 232 -23.97 32.32 -24.02
N ASP A 233 -25.13 32.93 -24.26
CA ASP A 233 -26.19 33.17 -23.27
C ASP A 233 -27.01 31.91 -22.91
N THR A 234 -26.76 30.77 -23.54
CA THR A 234 -27.55 29.54 -23.34
C THR A 234 -26.66 28.39 -22.86
N VAL A 235 -26.74 28.11 -21.56
CA VAL A 235 -25.99 27.09 -20.82
C VAL A 235 -26.33 25.65 -21.26
N GLU A 236 -27.43 25.43 -21.98
CA GLU A 236 -27.96 24.10 -22.27
C GLU A 236 -27.21 23.30 -23.37
N ASN A 237 -26.37 23.93 -24.20
CA ASN A 237 -25.68 23.24 -25.31
C ASN A 237 -24.23 22.83 -25.03
N LEU A 238 -23.67 23.18 -23.87
CA LEU A 238 -22.35 22.72 -23.48
C LEU A 238 -22.49 21.33 -22.85
N GLY A 239 -22.26 20.29 -23.65
CA GLY A 239 -22.15 18.88 -23.23
C GLY A 239 -20.94 18.60 -22.33
N ILE A 240 -20.67 19.50 -21.38
CA ILE A 240 -19.63 19.41 -20.38
C ILE A 240 -20.09 18.41 -19.32
N LEU A 241 -19.75 17.15 -19.53
CA LEU A 241 -19.89 16.12 -18.52
C LEU A 241 -18.79 16.28 -17.48
N ARG A 242 -19.15 16.85 -16.33
CA ARG A 242 -18.27 16.88 -15.16
C ARG A 242 -18.11 15.46 -14.63
N LEU A 243 -16.94 14.86 -14.83
CA LEU A 243 -16.59 13.58 -14.22
C LEU A 243 -16.60 13.77 -12.69
N SER A 244 -17.59 13.15 -12.05
CA SER A 244 -17.98 13.41 -10.66
C SER A 244 -16.78 13.60 -9.72
N SER A 245 -16.76 14.75 -9.04
CA SER A 245 -15.80 15.18 -8.01
C SER A 245 -14.34 15.54 -8.40
N SER A 246 -13.91 15.36 -9.65
CA SER A 246 -12.51 15.57 -10.07
C SER A 246 -12.31 16.71 -11.07
N ASN A 247 -11.13 17.35 -11.02
CA ASN A 247 -10.68 18.50 -11.81
C ASN A 247 -10.44 18.16 -13.30
N CYS A 248 -11.33 17.41 -13.94
CA CYS A 248 -11.19 17.02 -15.33
C CYS A 248 -12.50 17.30 -16.08
N LEU A 249 -12.40 17.96 -17.23
CA LEU A 249 -13.53 18.32 -18.09
C LEU A 249 -13.37 17.65 -19.45
N ILE A 250 -14.45 17.01 -19.91
CA ILE A 250 -14.56 16.48 -21.27
C ILE A 250 -15.07 17.63 -22.15
N GLU A 251 -14.27 18.07 -23.11
CA GLU A 251 -14.57 19.29 -23.88
C GLU A 251 -15.21 18.98 -25.25
N LYS A 252 -14.56 18.14 -26.08
CA LYS A 252 -14.99 17.86 -27.47
C LYS A 252 -14.68 16.42 -27.90
N GLU A 253 -15.44 15.92 -28.87
CA GLU A 253 -15.03 14.74 -29.65
C GLU A 253 -13.70 15.07 -30.35
N ALA A 254 -12.74 14.15 -30.23
CA ALA A 254 -11.42 14.21 -30.85
C ALA A 254 -11.17 12.91 -31.62
N GLN A 255 -10.23 12.94 -32.56
CA GLN A 255 -9.81 11.72 -33.24
C GLN A 255 -8.61 11.11 -32.54
N LEU A 256 -8.59 9.78 -32.41
CA LEU A 256 -7.45 9.06 -31.81
C LEU A 256 -6.14 9.28 -32.60
N SER A 257 -6.26 9.61 -33.89
CA SER A 257 -5.16 9.98 -34.78
C SER A 257 -4.41 11.25 -34.33
N GLU A 258 -5.01 12.09 -33.48
CA GLU A 258 -4.37 13.26 -32.88
C GLU A 258 -3.36 12.90 -31.78
N ALA A 259 -3.45 11.69 -31.21
CA ALA A 259 -2.56 11.25 -30.14
C ALA A 259 -1.13 11.03 -30.66
N GLN A 260 -0.13 11.50 -29.90
CA GLN A 260 1.29 11.20 -30.16
C GLN A 260 1.65 9.79 -29.69
N ALA A 261 0.96 9.32 -28.67
CA ALA A 261 1.07 7.97 -28.15
C ALA A 261 -0.27 7.47 -27.61
N ILE A 262 -0.43 6.14 -27.58
CA ILE A 262 -1.61 5.46 -27.06
C ILE A 262 -1.15 4.52 -25.94
N LEU A 263 -1.66 4.74 -24.74
CA LEU A 263 -1.55 3.83 -23.61
C LEU A 263 -2.79 2.92 -23.57
N ILE A 264 -2.55 1.64 -23.83
CA ILE A 264 -3.57 0.59 -23.74
C ILE A 264 -3.44 -0.07 -22.38
N VAL A 265 -4.50 0.00 -21.60
CA VAL A 265 -4.63 -0.67 -20.31
C VAL A 265 -5.73 -1.70 -20.43
N ASP A 266 -5.34 -2.91 -20.81
CA ASP A 266 -6.22 -4.06 -20.88
C ASP A 266 -6.20 -4.74 -19.50
N LEU A 267 -7.26 -4.44 -18.74
CA LEU A 267 -7.50 -5.01 -17.43
C LEU A 267 -8.27 -6.32 -17.64
N PRO A 268 -7.87 -7.41 -16.96
CA PRO A 268 -8.59 -8.67 -17.07
C PRO A 268 -10.04 -8.44 -16.68
N ASP A 269 -10.95 -9.06 -17.44
CA ASP A 269 -12.37 -9.11 -17.12
C ASP A 269 -12.57 -9.35 -15.63
N LYS A 270 -13.62 -8.71 -15.08
CA LYS A 270 -14.03 -8.91 -13.68
C LYS A 270 -13.87 -10.38 -13.34
N PRO A 271 -13.24 -10.69 -12.18
CA PRO A 271 -12.91 -12.06 -11.84
C PRO A 271 -14.15 -12.90 -12.08
N LYS A 272 -14.14 -13.79 -13.10
CA LYS A 272 -15.14 -14.85 -13.18
C LYS A 272 -15.04 -15.48 -11.80
N THR A 273 -16.06 -15.24 -10.97
CA THR A 273 -16.01 -15.58 -9.56
C THR A 273 -15.67 -17.03 -9.56
N TYR A 274 -14.46 -17.34 -9.10
CA TYR A 274 -13.90 -18.67 -9.17
C TYR A 274 -14.98 -19.56 -8.57
N ASN A 275 -15.59 -20.41 -9.40
CA ASN A 275 -16.72 -21.18 -8.94
C ASN A 275 -16.18 -21.94 -7.72
N LYS A 276 -16.77 -21.69 -6.54
CA LYS A 276 -16.19 -21.96 -5.21
C LYS A 276 -15.94 -23.46 -4.94
N ASN A 277 -16.00 -24.29 -5.96
CA ASN A 277 -15.59 -25.68 -5.95
C ASN A 277 -14.08 -25.74 -5.70
N LYS A 278 -13.72 -25.67 -4.42
CA LYS A 278 -12.36 -25.77 -3.86
C LYS A 278 -11.58 -26.99 -4.36
N TRP A 279 -12.28 -27.97 -4.94
CA TRP A 279 -11.76 -29.24 -5.42
C TRP A 279 -11.60 -29.32 -6.95
N SER A 280 -11.88 -28.25 -7.69
CA SER A 280 -11.66 -28.26 -9.14
C SER A 280 -10.15 -28.37 -9.44
N LEU A 281 -9.76 -29.44 -10.13
CA LEU A 281 -8.41 -29.64 -10.67
C LEU A 281 -8.19 -28.87 -11.99
N LYS A 282 -9.19 -28.17 -12.53
CA LYS A 282 -9.01 -27.37 -13.75
C LYS A 282 -8.06 -26.20 -13.46
N PRO A 283 -6.97 -25.99 -14.21
CA PRO A 283 -6.08 -24.85 -13.97
C PRO A 283 -6.87 -23.54 -13.98
N ALA A 284 -6.38 -22.56 -13.22
CA ALA A 284 -6.92 -21.22 -13.32
C ALA A 284 -6.68 -20.69 -14.71
N GLU A 285 -7.67 -20.01 -15.30
CA GLU A 285 -7.36 -19.09 -16.37
C GLU A 285 -6.41 -18.02 -15.79
N PRO A 286 -5.17 -17.92 -16.30
CA PRO A 286 -4.26 -16.88 -15.87
C PRO A 286 -4.88 -15.53 -16.20
N ARG A 287 -4.79 -14.59 -15.27
CA ARG A 287 -5.23 -13.21 -15.51
C ARG A 287 -4.05 -12.44 -16.03
N THR A 288 -4.13 -12.00 -17.27
CA THR A 288 -3.10 -11.16 -17.86
C THR A 288 -3.59 -9.72 -17.77
N VAL A 289 -2.86 -8.89 -17.04
CA VAL A 289 -2.97 -7.44 -17.17
C VAL A 289 -1.96 -7.05 -18.24
N LYS A 290 -2.43 -6.42 -19.31
CA LYS A 290 -1.59 -6.00 -20.43
C LYS A 290 -1.59 -4.48 -20.49
N ILE A 291 -0.40 -3.90 -20.38
CA ILE A 291 -0.16 -2.48 -20.56
C ILE A 291 0.72 -2.33 -21.79
N GLU A 292 0.23 -1.65 -22.82
CA GLU A 292 1.00 -1.37 -24.03
C GLU A 292 1.08 0.12 -24.25
N LEU A 293 2.26 0.60 -24.63
CA LEU A 293 2.45 1.95 -25.11
C LEU A 293 2.79 1.90 -26.59
N LEU A 294 1.93 2.51 -27.39
CA LEU A 294 2.14 2.69 -28.81
C LEU A 294 2.60 4.13 -29.06
N LYS A 295 3.58 4.33 -29.93
CA LYS A 295 4.00 5.67 -30.37
C LYS A 295 3.63 5.85 -31.84
N LYS A 296 3.19 7.06 -32.20
CA LYS A 296 2.89 7.41 -33.57
C LYS A 296 4.17 7.38 -34.43
N ALA A 297 4.12 6.67 -35.54
CA ALA A 297 5.16 6.56 -36.57
C ALA A 297 4.51 6.77 -37.94
N GLY A 298 4.52 8.03 -38.42
CA GLY A 298 3.76 8.44 -39.59
C GLY A 298 2.24 8.36 -39.34
N ASN A 299 1.54 7.60 -40.19
CA ASN A 299 0.10 7.35 -40.08
C ASN A 299 -0.24 6.08 -39.28
N SER A 300 0.77 5.39 -38.73
CA SER A 300 0.61 4.15 -37.98
C SER A 300 1.09 4.31 -36.53
N PHE A 301 0.69 3.38 -35.67
CA PHE A 301 1.17 3.31 -34.29
C PHE A 301 2.03 2.06 -34.12
N THR A 302 3.23 2.21 -33.58
CA THR A 302 4.15 1.09 -33.31
C THR A 302 4.29 0.87 -31.81
N THR A 303 4.28 -0.40 -31.38
CA THR A 303 4.48 -0.73 -29.96
C THR A 303 5.92 -0.43 -29.56
N ILE A 304 6.11 0.59 -28.75
CA ILE A 304 7.42 0.95 -28.19
C ILE A 304 7.67 0.29 -26.84
N ALA A 305 6.59 -0.12 -26.16
CA ALA A 305 6.69 -0.83 -24.91
C ALA A 305 5.46 -1.69 -24.63
N ARG A 306 5.72 -2.82 -23.98
CA ARG A 306 4.70 -3.79 -23.60
C ARG A 306 5.07 -4.38 -22.26
N TYR A 307 4.19 -4.20 -21.29
CA TYR A 307 4.25 -4.84 -19.99
C TYR A 307 3.08 -5.79 -19.86
N LYS A 308 3.36 -7.03 -19.45
CA LYS A 308 2.33 -8.00 -19.09
C LYS A 308 2.58 -8.48 -17.66
N ASN A 309 1.56 -8.37 -16.83
CA ASN A 309 1.55 -8.96 -15.49
C ASN A 309 0.54 -10.09 -15.47
N ILE A 310 1.03 -11.31 -15.23
CA ILE A 310 0.18 -12.49 -15.19
C ILE A 310 -0.05 -12.85 -13.73
N LYS A 311 -1.29 -12.70 -13.27
CA LYS A 311 -1.76 -13.22 -11.99
C LYS A 311 -2.43 -14.56 -12.24
N ALA A 312 -1.77 -15.65 -11.86
CA ALA A 312 -2.35 -16.98 -11.96
C ALA A 312 -2.60 -17.56 -10.56
N THR A 313 -3.53 -18.50 -10.46
CA THR A 313 -3.69 -19.32 -9.25
C THR A 313 -3.28 -20.76 -9.56
N VAL A 314 -2.05 -21.08 -9.19
CA VAL A 314 -1.45 -22.41 -9.39
C VAL A 314 -1.74 -23.30 -8.18
N LEU A 315 -1.74 -24.62 -8.40
CA LEU A 315 -1.82 -25.58 -7.32
C LEU A 315 -0.52 -25.52 -6.49
N SER A 316 -0.62 -25.51 -5.16
CA SER A 316 0.58 -25.51 -4.33
C SER A 316 1.37 -26.81 -4.49
N LEU A 317 2.69 -26.69 -4.46
CA LEU A 317 3.62 -27.79 -4.37
C LEU A 317 4.28 -27.78 -2.99
N PRO A 318 4.34 -28.91 -2.26
CA PRO A 318 3.64 -30.19 -2.48
C PRO A 318 2.13 -30.13 -2.13
N MET A 319 1.42 -31.26 -2.23
CA MET A 319 0.11 -31.42 -1.56
C MET A 319 0.28 -31.14 -0.06
N THR A 320 -0.56 -30.28 0.51
CA THR A 320 -0.46 -29.88 1.92
C THR A 320 -1.82 -29.86 2.58
N ILE A 321 -1.86 -30.18 3.87
CA ILE A 321 -3.00 -29.88 4.72
C ILE A 321 -2.56 -28.72 5.62
N VAL A 322 -3.11 -27.53 5.37
CA VAL A 322 -2.70 -26.31 6.06
C VAL A 322 -3.90 -25.73 6.81
N PRO A 323 -3.75 -25.42 8.11
CA PRO A 323 -4.69 -24.54 8.79
C PRO A 323 -4.52 -23.12 8.24
N ILE A 324 -5.50 -22.64 7.49
CA ILE A 324 -5.54 -21.25 7.02
C ILE A 324 -6.23 -20.39 8.07
N PHE A 325 -5.48 -19.41 8.57
CA PHE A 325 -5.99 -18.35 9.42
C PHE A 325 -6.59 -17.27 8.52
N GLY A 326 -7.91 -17.28 8.31
CA GLY A 326 -8.58 -16.27 7.51
C GLY A 326 -8.72 -14.95 8.28
N GLY A 327 -8.16 -13.85 7.75
CA GLY A 327 -8.50 -12.48 8.19
C GLY A 327 -9.98 -12.18 7.87
N SER A 328 -10.75 -11.40 8.63
CA SER A 328 -10.47 -10.24 9.46
C SER A 328 -11.16 -10.35 10.83
N GLY A 329 -10.41 -10.35 11.93
CA GLY A 329 -10.93 -10.13 13.28
C GLY A 329 -11.78 -11.24 13.94
N GLY A 330 -12.01 -12.40 13.28
CA GLY A 330 -12.98 -13.41 13.76
C GLY A 330 -12.44 -14.78 14.19
N GLY A 331 -11.12 -15.02 14.16
CA GLY A 331 -10.52 -16.26 14.70
C GLY A 331 -10.92 -17.58 14.00
N THR A 332 -11.56 -17.54 12.82
CA THR A 332 -11.94 -18.75 12.10
C THR A 332 -10.72 -19.36 11.41
N ILE A 333 -10.38 -20.58 11.82
CA ILE A 333 -9.31 -21.35 11.22
C ILE A 333 -9.95 -22.38 10.29
N THR A 334 -9.74 -22.22 8.99
CA THR A 334 -10.22 -23.18 7.99
C THR A 334 -9.09 -24.11 7.61
N VAL A 335 -9.29 -25.41 7.73
CA VAL A 335 -8.31 -26.39 7.23
C VAL A 335 -8.54 -26.55 5.73
N GLU A 336 -7.54 -26.22 4.92
CA GLU A 336 -7.53 -26.56 3.50
C GLU A 336 -6.71 -27.83 3.32
N SER A 337 -7.32 -28.85 2.73
CA SER A 337 -6.71 -30.14 2.42
C SER A 337 -6.62 -30.32 0.91
N GLY A 338 -5.47 -30.77 0.42
CA GLY A 338 -5.24 -31.05 -1.00
C GLY A 338 -4.12 -30.17 -1.56
N TRP A 339 -4.31 -29.68 -2.78
CA TRP A 339 -3.41 -28.69 -3.37
C TRP A 339 -4.06 -27.31 -3.27
N PRO A 340 -3.91 -26.59 -2.15
CA PRO A 340 -4.46 -25.25 -2.02
C PRO A 340 -3.95 -24.38 -3.17
N ARG A 341 -4.85 -23.61 -3.77
CA ARG A 341 -4.45 -22.69 -4.84
C ARG A 341 -3.73 -21.51 -4.23
N ARG A 342 -2.51 -21.27 -4.67
CA ARG A 342 -1.75 -20.07 -4.32
C ARG A 342 -1.81 -19.09 -5.48
N GLY A 343 -2.18 -17.85 -5.15
CA GLY A 343 -2.00 -16.73 -6.08
C GLY A 343 -0.52 -16.52 -6.30
N VAL A 344 -0.06 -16.67 -7.54
CA VAL A 344 1.29 -16.35 -7.96
C VAL A 344 1.18 -15.22 -8.97
N SER A 345 1.82 -14.10 -8.67
CA SER A 345 2.02 -13.02 -9.63
C SER A 345 3.34 -13.25 -10.33
N PHE A 346 3.26 -13.42 -11.64
CA PHE A 346 4.42 -13.47 -12.50
C PHE A 346 4.56 -12.14 -13.23
N CYS A 347 5.67 -11.45 -13.00
CA CYS A 347 6.05 -10.28 -13.77
C CYS A 347 7.15 -10.64 -14.77
N SER A 348 7.20 -9.90 -15.88
CA SER A 348 8.28 -10.01 -16.85
C SER A 348 9.62 -9.54 -16.26
N GLU A 349 9.56 -8.54 -15.38
CA GLU A 349 10.70 -8.03 -14.59
C GLU A 349 11.01 -8.91 -13.37
N THR A 350 12.26 -8.87 -12.91
CA THR A 350 12.79 -9.68 -11.79
C THR A 350 12.08 -9.44 -10.46
N THR A 351 11.38 -8.31 -10.33
CA THR A 351 10.53 -7.97 -9.19
C THR A 351 9.21 -7.44 -9.69
N CYS A 352 8.10 -7.80 -9.04
CA CYS A 352 6.80 -7.14 -9.21
C CYS A 352 6.73 -5.98 -8.20
N PRO A 353 7.23 -4.76 -8.49
CA PRO A 353 7.35 -3.73 -7.46
C PRO A 353 5.98 -3.14 -7.11
N TYR A 354 5.00 -3.31 -8.00
CA TYR A 354 3.71 -2.63 -7.94
C TYR A 354 2.57 -3.64 -7.89
N SER A 355 1.84 -3.63 -6.78
CA SER A 355 0.59 -4.41 -6.63
C SER A 355 -0.52 -3.91 -7.56
N ASN A 356 -0.43 -2.63 -7.95
CA ASN A 356 -1.36 -1.94 -8.82
C ASN A 356 -0.76 -1.74 -10.24
N PRO A 357 -1.30 -2.38 -11.28
CA PRO A 357 -0.84 -2.20 -12.65
C PRO A 357 -0.85 -0.72 -13.09
N LEU A 358 -1.77 0.07 -12.53
CA LEU A 358 -1.88 1.50 -12.77
C LEU A 358 -0.64 2.27 -12.32
N GLU A 359 -0.16 1.97 -11.11
CA GLU A 359 1.03 2.60 -10.55
C GLU A 359 2.24 2.25 -11.39
N HIS A 360 2.31 1.02 -11.90
CA HIS A 360 3.38 0.63 -12.80
C HIS A 360 3.31 1.41 -14.13
N ALA A 361 2.13 1.51 -14.77
CA ALA A 361 1.96 2.31 -15.99
C ALA A 361 2.37 3.78 -15.79
N LEU A 362 1.97 4.38 -14.67
CA LEU A 362 2.35 5.75 -14.32
C LEU A 362 3.85 5.87 -14.05
N THR A 363 4.46 4.90 -13.37
CA THR A 363 5.91 4.88 -13.14
C THR A 363 6.68 4.77 -14.45
N LEU A 364 6.19 3.96 -15.38
CA LEU A 364 6.79 3.81 -16.70
C LEU A 364 6.73 5.11 -17.51
N LEU A 365 5.63 5.86 -17.43
CA LEU A 365 5.47 7.10 -18.19
C LEU A 365 6.12 8.30 -17.52
N LEU A 366 6.19 8.32 -16.18
CA LEU A 366 6.48 9.52 -15.41
C LEU A 366 7.76 9.44 -14.57
N GLY A 367 8.36 8.24 -14.44
CA GLY A 367 9.48 7.96 -13.53
C GLY A 367 9.05 7.95 -12.05
N ASP A 368 9.84 7.38 -11.15
CA ASP A 368 9.45 7.15 -9.73
C ASP A 368 8.98 8.42 -8.97
N ASP A 369 9.38 9.62 -9.42
CA ASP A 369 9.06 10.89 -8.79
C ASP A 369 7.57 11.29 -8.88
N TRP A 370 6.81 10.70 -9.82
CA TRP A 370 5.37 10.99 -9.94
C TRP A 370 4.59 10.61 -8.68
N LYS A 371 5.05 9.60 -7.94
CA LYS A 371 4.39 9.16 -6.72
C LYS A 371 4.49 10.23 -5.64
N LYS A 372 5.66 10.83 -5.45
CA LYS A 372 5.87 11.96 -4.53
C LYS A 372 5.03 13.17 -4.93
N LYS A 373 4.96 13.47 -6.24
CA LYS A 373 4.19 14.61 -6.77
C LYS A 373 2.67 14.39 -6.68
N SER A 374 2.18 13.18 -6.92
CA SER A 374 0.75 12.86 -6.83
C SER A 374 0.27 12.70 -5.39
N GLU A 375 1.08 12.14 -4.49
CA GLU A 375 0.74 12.05 -3.06
C GLU A 375 0.69 13.41 -2.38
N SER A 376 1.61 14.34 -2.74
CA SER A 376 1.58 15.72 -2.26
C SER A 376 0.35 16.48 -2.77
N LEU A 377 0.07 16.44 -4.08
CA LEU A 377 -1.11 17.10 -4.67
C LEU A 377 -2.45 16.48 -4.24
N GLY A 378 -2.52 15.16 -4.12
CA GLY A 378 -3.73 14.43 -3.76
C GLY A 378 -4.16 14.62 -2.31
N ARG A 379 -3.22 14.66 -1.35
CA ARG A 379 -3.52 15.02 0.04
C ARG A 379 -3.93 16.49 0.16
N TYR A 380 -3.28 17.37 -0.61
CA TYR A 380 -3.54 18.80 -0.60
C TYR A 380 -4.99 19.15 -0.98
N ASP A 381 -5.50 18.66 -2.13
CA ASP A 381 -6.85 19.01 -2.63
C ASP A 381 -7.98 18.48 -1.72
N LEU A 382 -7.80 17.30 -1.12
CA LEU A 382 -8.80 16.69 -0.24
C LEU A 382 -8.84 17.32 1.16
N GLU A 383 -7.69 17.74 1.70
CA GLU A 383 -7.60 18.37 3.01
C GLU A 383 -7.95 19.87 2.97
N VAL A 384 -7.57 20.58 1.90
CA VAL A 384 -7.94 22.00 1.72
C VAL A 384 -9.46 22.16 1.54
N ARG A 385 -10.16 21.26 0.82
CA ARG A 385 -11.65 21.30 0.69
C ARG A 385 -12.38 21.06 2.01
N ASN A 386 -11.92 20.08 2.79
CA ASN A 386 -12.52 19.80 4.10
C ASN A 386 -12.28 20.93 5.12
N TYR A 387 -11.21 21.69 4.95
CA TYR A 387 -10.88 22.83 5.80
C TYR A 387 -11.61 24.11 5.40
N THR A 388 -11.59 24.45 4.10
CA THR A 388 -12.27 25.65 3.56
C THR A 388 -13.75 25.67 3.90
N SER A 389 -14.45 24.53 3.89
CA SER A 389 -15.86 24.46 4.31
C SER A 389 -16.17 24.86 5.77
N LYS A 390 -15.16 25.02 6.64
CA LYS A 390 -15.31 25.36 8.08
C LYS A 390 -14.82 26.76 8.45
N LEU A 391 -14.18 27.45 7.52
CA LEU A 391 -13.69 28.82 7.70
C LEU A 391 -14.84 29.81 7.50
N SER A 392 -14.73 31.00 8.10
CA SER A 392 -15.63 32.12 7.75
C SER A 392 -15.45 32.48 6.27
N PRO A 393 -16.45 33.08 5.59
CA PRO A 393 -16.31 33.50 4.19
C PRO A 393 -15.09 34.37 3.92
N ASP A 394 -14.73 35.24 4.86
CA ASP A 394 -13.56 36.12 4.77
C ASP A 394 -12.26 35.33 4.91
N GLU A 395 -12.19 34.37 5.85
CA GLU A 395 -11.06 33.45 6.00
C GLU A 395 -10.91 32.51 4.79
N GLN A 396 -12.02 32.05 4.20
CA GLN A 396 -12.03 31.26 2.96
C GLN A 396 -11.49 32.07 1.79
N SER A 397 -11.93 33.32 1.67
CA SER A 397 -11.45 34.23 0.62
C SER A 397 -9.95 34.51 0.79
N LEU A 398 -9.50 34.81 2.01
CA LEU A 398 -8.09 35.06 2.31
C LEU A 398 -7.23 33.83 2.05
N LEU A 399 -7.67 32.64 2.46
CA LEU A 399 -6.98 31.38 2.21
C LEU A 399 -6.92 31.05 0.71
N GLN A 400 -8.00 31.27 -0.04
CA GLN A 400 -8.00 31.11 -1.49
C GLN A 400 -7.02 32.08 -2.17
N THR A 401 -6.96 33.32 -1.70
CA THR A 401 -6.03 34.34 -2.21
C THR A 401 -4.57 34.03 -1.87
N ILE A 402 -4.28 33.40 -0.72
CA ILE A 402 -2.90 32.96 -0.36
C ILE A 402 -2.37 31.90 -1.33
N PHE A 403 -3.24 31.04 -1.85
CA PHE A 403 -2.85 29.88 -2.66
C PHE A 403 -3.00 30.09 -4.17
N GLU A 404 -3.16 31.34 -4.63
CA GLU A 404 -3.11 31.64 -6.06
C GLU A 404 -1.70 31.39 -6.63
N PRO A 405 -1.57 30.64 -7.74
CA PRO A 405 -0.29 30.10 -8.22
C PRO A 405 0.74 31.15 -8.66
N ASP A 406 0.29 32.40 -8.91
CA ASP A 406 1.13 33.45 -9.48
C ASP A 406 1.50 34.57 -8.49
N LYS A 407 1.19 34.41 -7.19
CA LYS A 407 1.51 35.45 -6.21
C LYS A 407 3.00 35.50 -5.85
N PRO A 408 3.61 36.70 -5.79
CA PRO A 408 4.97 36.85 -5.28
C PRO A 408 5.10 36.31 -3.86
N GLN A 409 6.23 35.68 -3.55
CA GLN A 409 6.49 35.06 -2.24
C GLN A 409 6.34 36.03 -1.05
N SER A 410 6.71 37.31 -1.24
CA SER A 410 6.53 38.37 -0.25
C SER A 410 5.06 38.66 0.04
N GLU A 411 4.20 38.55 -0.97
CA GLU A 411 2.76 38.76 -0.85
C GLU A 411 2.06 37.56 -0.19
N MET A 412 2.44 36.34 -0.58
CA MET A 412 1.97 35.11 0.07
C MET A 412 2.30 35.10 1.57
N SER A 413 3.52 35.52 1.92
CA SER A 413 3.97 35.62 3.32
C SER A 413 3.09 36.60 4.11
N LYS A 414 2.83 37.79 3.56
CA LYS A 414 2.02 38.83 4.20
C LYS A 414 0.55 38.42 4.35
N LEU A 415 0.00 37.75 3.34
CA LEU A 415 -1.37 37.24 3.38
C LEU A 415 -1.49 36.09 4.40
N PHE A 416 -0.50 35.21 4.47
CA PHE A 416 -0.45 34.15 5.46
C PHE A 416 -0.31 34.71 6.89
N GLU A 417 0.53 35.72 7.11
CA GLU A 417 0.56 36.45 8.39
C GLU A 417 -0.78 37.08 8.74
N THR A 418 -1.47 37.67 7.76
CA THR A 418 -2.81 38.27 7.96
C THR A 418 -3.84 37.20 8.34
N PHE A 419 -3.78 36.01 7.72
CA PHE A 419 -4.61 34.87 8.05
C PHE A 419 -4.35 34.32 9.46
N LEU A 420 -3.06 34.23 9.83
CA LEU A 420 -2.68 33.80 11.17
C LEU A 420 -3.12 34.81 12.24
N TYR A 421 -2.97 36.11 11.95
CA TYR A 421 -3.42 37.18 12.81
C TYR A 421 -4.95 37.19 12.95
N SER A 422 -5.71 36.93 11.88
CA SER A 422 -7.17 36.82 11.97
C SER A 422 -7.64 35.62 12.80
N ILE A 423 -6.87 34.53 12.84
CA ILE A 423 -7.15 33.40 13.74
C ILE A 423 -6.84 33.78 15.20
N GLU A 424 -5.72 34.47 15.44
CA GLU A 424 -5.25 34.85 16.78
C GLU A 424 -6.12 35.93 17.43
N GLU A 425 -6.45 37.01 16.70
CA GLU A 425 -7.22 38.15 17.20
C GLU A 425 -8.68 37.78 17.49
N ASN A 426 -9.26 36.87 16.71
CA ASN A 426 -10.66 36.47 16.87
C ASN A 426 -10.87 35.33 17.89
N ARG A 427 -9.83 34.66 18.38
CA ARG A 427 -10.01 33.45 19.21
C ARG A 427 -9.04 33.37 20.40
N LYS A 428 -9.50 33.80 21.57
CA LYS A 428 -8.96 33.37 22.89
C LYS A 428 -9.38 31.92 23.26
N ILE A 429 -9.46 31.01 22.29
CA ILE A 429 -10.05 29.67 22.47
C ILE A 429 -9.04 28.59 22.09
N GLU A 430 -9.09 27.46 22.79
CA GLU A 430 -8.36 26.22 22.47
C GLU A 430 -8.49 25.87 20.98
N LEU A 431 -7.34 25.72 20.30
CA LEU A 431 -7.30 25.21 18.93
C LEU A 431 -7.93 23.81 18.88
N THR A 432 -8.82 23.57 17.94
CA THR A 432 -9.33 22.23 17.67
C THR A 432 -8.25 21.37 17.01
N ASN A 433 -8.33 20.04 17.15
CA ASN A 433 -7.36 19.12 16.51
C ASN A 433 -7.28 19.32 14.98
N ASN A 434 -8.36 19.77 14.34
CA ASN A 434 -8.37 20.03 12.89
C ASN A 434 -7.58 21.29 12.53
N GLU A 435 -7.66 22.35 13.35
CA GLU A 435 -6.90 23.59 13.13
C GLU A 435 -5.40 23.34 13.33
N VAL A 436 -5.04 22.58 14.35
CA VAL A 436 -3.65 22.15 14.59
C VAL A 436 -3.10 21.36 13.41
N LYS A 437 -3.91 20.43 12.86
CA LYS A 437 -3.52 19.67 11.67
C LYS A 437 -3.32 20.58 10.44
N SER A 438 -4.16 21.60 10.26
CA SER A 438 -4.00 22.57 9.16
C SER A 438 -2.76 23.44 9.32
N ILE A 439 -2.47 23.92 10.52
CA ILE A 439 -1.24 24.65 10.82
C ILE A 439 -0.02 23.77 10.53
N VAL A 440 -0.03 22.52 10.98
CA VAL A 440 1.03 21.53 10.68
C VAL A 440 1.22 21.33 9.18
N ASN A 441 0.13 21.24 8.41
CA ASN A 441 0.19 21.08 6.96
C ASN A 441 0.73 22.34 6.26
N ALA A 442 0.34 23.53 6.72
CA ALA A 442 0.85 24.79 6.18
C ALA A 442 2.34 24.97 6.47
N ILE A 443 2.81 24.59 7.66
CA ILE A 443 4.24 24.58 8.01
C ILE A 443 5.04 23.66 7.08
N LYS A 444 4.45 22.54 6.64
CA LYS A 444 5.11 21.60 5.73
C LYS A 444 5.14 22.07 4.28
N ASP A 445 4.38 23.09 3.91
CA ASP A 445 4.35 23.61 2.53
C ASP A 445 5.64 24.37 2.21
N THR A 446 6.39 23.86 1.24
CA THR A 446 7.70 24.39 0.87
C THR A 446 7.70 25.80 0.29
N ARG A 447 6.52 26.30 -0.10
CA ARG A 447 6.38 27.59 -0.76
C ARG A 447 6.40 28.76 0.24
N ILE A 448 6.10 28.49 1.52
CA ILE A 448 5.97 29.51 2.57
C ILE A 448 7.23 29.54 3.44
N ARG A 449 8.32 30.11 2.91
CA ARG A 449 9.62 30.16 3.60
C ARG A 449 9.59 30.96 4.92
N SER A 450 8.69 31.93 5.06
CA SER A 450 8.44 32.67 6.31
C SER A 450 7.53 31.90 7.30
N GLY A 451 6.98 30.77 6.88
CA GLY A 451 5.92 30.06 7.59
C GLY A 451 6.35 29.57 8.97
N TYR A 452 7.63 29.25 9.18
CA TYR A 452 8.12 28.79 10.47
C TYR A 452 8.25 29.91 11.51
N GLU A 453 8.62 31.14 11.13
CA GLU A 453 8.73 32.26 12.08
C GLU A 453 7.35 32.65 12.62
N SER A 454 6.37 32.76 11.72
CA SER A 454 4.98 33.08 12.08
C SER A 454 4.32 31.94 12.85
N SER A 455 4.61 30.68 12.48
CA SER A 455 4.12 29.51 13.23
C SER A 455 4.77 29.38 14.61
N TYR A 456 6.01 29.85 14.78
CA TYR A 456 6.68 29.87 16.07
C TYR A 456 6.05 30.91 17.03
N LYS A 457 5.64 32.08 16.53
CA LYS A 457 4.88 33.07 17.33
C LYS A 457 3.59 32.44 17.88
N ILE A 458 2.87 31.68 17.04
CA ILE A 458 1.67 30.94 17.45
C ILE A 458 2.02 29.89 18.49
N LEU A 459 3.11 29.12 18.30
CA LEU A 459 3.53 28.07 19.23
C LEU A 459 3.67 28.60 20.67
N LYS A 460 4.21 29.82 20.87
CA LYS A 460 4.33 30.46 22.20
C LYS A 460 2.97 30.66 22.88
N ASN A 461 1.95 30.98 22.09
CA ASN A 461 0.64 31.41 22.58
C ASN A 461 -0.37 30.26 22.73
N ILE A 462 -0.04 29.02 22.32
CA ILE A 462 -0.95 27.87 22.45
C ILE A 462 -1.01 27.37 23.92
N PRO A 463 -2.19 27.25 24.54
CA PRO A 463 -2.30 26.76 25.92
C PRO A 463 -2.12 25.23 26.05
N SER A 464 -2.48 24.46 25.01
CA SER A 464 -2.44 22.99 25.00
C SER A 464 -1.03 22.44 24.72
N THR A 465 -0.49 21.67 25.68
CA THR A 465 0.83 20.99 25.55
C THR A 465 0.86 19.97 24.41
N LYS A 466 -0.25 19.27 24.15
CA LYS A 466 -0.36 18.32 23.04
C LYS A 466 -0.22 19.02 21.68
N HIS A 467 -0.91 20.15 21.51
CA HIS A 467 -0.89 20.89 20.24
C HIS A 467 0.43 21.62 20.02
N LYS A 468 1.03 22.14 21.10
CA LYS A 468 2.40 22.66 21.08
C LYS A 468 3.39 21.63 20.53
N LYS A 469 3.30 20.39 21.03
CA LYS A 469 4.16 19.30 20.56
C LYS A 469 3.98 18.97 19.08
N GLU A 470 2.75 18.90 18.60
CA GLU A 470 2.45 18.59 17.19
C GLU A 470 2.96 19.69 16.25
N ILE A 471 2.73 20.97 16.58
CA ILE A 471 3.19 22.11 15.77
C ILE A 471 4.71 22.25 15.82
N ALA A 472 5.33 22.12 17.00
CA ALA A 472 6.78 22.17 17.12
C ALA A 472 7.47 21.05 16.33
N THR A 473 6.91 19.83 16.34
CA THR A 473 7.45 18.72 15.53
C THR A 473 7.40 19.05 14.04
N ALA A 474 6.32 19.68 13.56
CA ALA A 474 6.21 20.09 12.16
C ALA A 474 7.21 21.19 11.79
N ILE A 475 7.43 22.17 12.68
CA ILE A 475 8.45 23.22 12.49
C ILE A 475 9.84 22.59 12.43
N ILE A 476 10.13 21.64 13.32
CA ILE A 476 11.40 20.90 13.36
C ILE A 476 11.62 20.12 12.07
N ASP A 477 10.62 19.32 11.63
CA ASP A 477 10.69 18.55 10.38
C ASP A 477 10.96 19.49 9.20
N ARG A 478 10.29 20.64 9.16
CA ARG A 478 10.45 21.63 8.09
C ARG A 478 11.85 22.24 8.05
N ILE A 479 12.38 22.63 9.21
CA ILE A 479 13.71 23.24 9.35
C ILE A 479 14.82 22.25 8.92
N ILE A 480 14.61 20.94 9.11
CA ILE A 480 15.56 19.89 8.67
C ILE A 480 15.60 19.79 7.14
N GLU A 481 14.46 19.97 6.46
CA GLU A 481 14.36 19.84 5.01
C GLU A 481 14.95 21.04 4.25
N GLU A 482 15.09 22.20 4.89
CA GLU A 482 15.71 23.38 4.28
C GLU A 482 17.21 23.48 4.60
N PRO A 483 18.08 23.78 3.62
CA PRO A 483 19.48 24.08 3.89
C PRO A 483 19.55 25.39 4.70
N LEU A 484 19.82 25.26 6.01
CA LEU A 484 19.92 26.42 6.89
C LEU A 484 21.13 27.27 6.52
N GLN A 485 20.84 28.41 5.90
CA GLN A 485 21.85 29.42 5.56
C GLN A 485 21.97 30.51 6.64
N GLU A 486 20.98 30.63 7.54
CA GLU A 486 20.89 31.74 8.49
C GLU A 486 20.88 31.26 9.95
N ASN A 487 21.69 31.92 10.79
CA ASN A 487 21.77 31.66 12.23
C ASN A 487 20.41 31.85 12.94
N ARG A 488 19.54 32.70 12.40
CA ARG A 488 18.22 32.97 12.98
C ARG A 488 17.30 31.74 12.96
N THR A 489 17.33 30.96 11.88
CA THR A 489 16.52 29.75 11.77
C THR A 489 16.98 28.66 12.75
N LEU A 490 18.29 28.59 13.02
CA LEU A 490 18.87 27.71 14.05
C LEU A 490 18.40 28.11 15.46
N GLU A 491 18.38 29.42 15.76
CA GLU A 491 17.86 29.91 17.04
C GLU A 491 16.39 29.51 17.22
N LEU A 492 15.54 29.77 16.21
CA LEU A 492 14.11 29.42 16.26
C LEU A 492 13.87 27.92 16.42
N PHE A 493 14.71 27.09 15.82
CA PHE A 493 14.69 25.63 16.03
C PHE A 493 14.95 25.26 17.49
N ILE A 494 15.98 25.86 18.09
CA ILE A 494 16.31 25.66 19.51
C ILE A 494 15.16 26.14 20.38
N GLU A 495 14.58 27.31 20.09
CA GLU A 495 13.46 27.81 20.87
C GLU A 495 12.22 26.92 20.76
N ALA A 496 11.92 26.40 19.56
CA ALA A 496 10.81 25.46 19.36
C ALA A 496 11.03 24.16 20.14
N LEU A 497 12.27 23.66 20.19
CA LEU A 497 12.61 22.49 21.00
C LEU A 497 12.37 22.74 22.49
N ILE A 498 12.86 23.86 23.03
CA ILE A 498 12.70 24.23 24.44
C ILE A 498 11.20 24.34 24.81
N GLU A 499 10.39 24.97 23.96
CA GLU A 499 8.96 25.21 24.22
C GLU A 499 8.09 23.95 24.05
N SER A 500 8.50 22.99 23.23
CA SER A 500 7.68 21.82 22.85
C SER A 500 7.57 20.71 23.89
N GLU A 501 8.39 20.75 24.95
CA GLU A 501 8.59 19.62 25.88
C GLU A 501 8.87 18.28 25.17
N LEU A 502 9.30 18.32 23.89
CA LEU A 502 9.85 17.17 23.21
C LEU A 502 11.11 16.82 23.96
N TYR A 503 11.00 15.86 24.88
CA TYR A 503 12.14 15.16 25.45
C TYR A 503 13.13 14.94 24.31
N PHE A 504 14.35 15.42 24.47
CA PHE A 504 15.48 15.15 23.61
C PHE A 504 15.78 13.66 23.66
N GLY A 505 14.93 12.90 22.97
CA GLY A 505 15.25 11.55 22.58
C GLY A 505 16.41 11.59 21.60
N PRO A 506 17.07 10.44 21.39
CA PRO A 506 18.18 10.31 20.44
C PRO A 506 17.85 10.91 19.07
N THR A 507 16.59 10.84 18.65
CA THR A 507 16.08 11.34 17.37
C THR A 507 16.16 12.86 17.22
N SER A 508 15.82 13.64 18.25
CA SER A 508 15.86 15.11 18.17
C SER A 508 17.29 15.62 18.14
N MET A 509 18.21 14.98 18.88
CA MET A 509 19.65 15.30 18.82
C MET A 509 20.28 14.88 17.50
N GLN A 510 19.97 13.69 16.99
CA GLN A 510 20.43 13.28 15.66
C GLN A 510 19.98 14.27 14.58
N ARG A 511 18.77 14.82 14.70
CA ARG A 511 18.25 15.85 13.79
C ARG A 511 18.98 17.18 13.92
N LEU A 512 19.27 17.64 15.14
CA LEU A 512 20.07 18.85 15.37
C LEU A 512 21.48 18.70 14.78
N LEU A 513 22.09 17.52 14.93
CA LEU A 513 23.40 17.18 14.37
C LEU A 513 23.42 17.03 12.85
N LEU A 514 22.29 16.68 12.24
CA LEU A 514 22.13 16.66 10.78
C LEU A 514 22.06 18.06 10.20
N ILE A 515 21.54 19.02 10.97
CA ILE A 515 21.35 20.42 10.56
C ILE A 515 22.66 21.22 10.71
N SER A 516 23.37 21.05 11.83
CA SER A 516 24.59 21.80 12.13
C SER A 516 25.82 21.17 11.47
N ASN A 517 25.87 21.20 10.13
CA ASN A 517 26.96 20.64 9.32
C ASN A 517 28.17 21.58 9.16
N LYS A 518 28.21 22.73 9.85
CA LYS A 518 29.34 23.66 9.84
C LYS A 518 29.82 23.96 11.27
N PRO A 519 31.15 24.01 11.51
CA PRO A 519 31.71 24.38 12.81
C PRO A 519 31.19 25.73 13.35
N GLU A 520 30.98 26.70 12.46
CA GLU A 520 30.46 28.03 12.82
C GLU A 520 29.03 27.96 13.40
N GLN A 521 28.17 27.10 12.83
CA GLN A 521 26.81 26.91 13.33
C GLN A 521 26.81 26.22 14.70
N LEU A 522 27.74 25.28 14.93
CA LEU A 522 27.90 24.63 16.24
C LEU A 522 28.31 25.64 17.32
N ASN A 523 29.27 26.53 17.00
CA ASN A 523 29.70 27.58 17.91
C ASN A 523 28.57 28.59 18.19
N HIS A 524 27.79 28.94 17.16
CA HIS A 524 26.62 29.81 17.30
C HIS A 524 25.56 29.19 18.21
N ILE A 525 25.22 27.90 18.01
CA ILE A 525 24.26 27.18 18.88
C ILE A 525 24.73 27.21 20.33
N ASN A 526 26.01 26.94 20.58
CA ASN A 526 26.55 26.91 21.95
C ASN A 526 26.52 28.29 22.60
N ALA A 527 26.97 29.33 21.90
CA ALA A 527 26.93 30.71 22.38
C ALA A 527 25.49 31.18 22.65
N TYR A 528 24.55 30.81 21.78
CA TYR A 528 23.14 31.11 21.95
C TYR A 528 22.53 30.42 23.17
N LEU A 529 22.79 29.12 23.37
CA LEU A 529 22.30 28.37 24.53
C LEU A 529 22.86 28.91 25.85
N GLN A 530 24.15 29.26 25.88
CA GLN A 530 24.80 29.87 27.05
C GLN A 530 24.22 31.24 27.37
N SER A 531 24.12 32.12 26.36
CA SER A 531 23.49 33.45 26.51
C SER A 531 22.04 33.34 26.98
N LYS A 532 21.27 32.40 26.44
CA LYS A 532 19.89 32.17 26.86
C LYS A 532 19.82 31.67 28.30
N LEU A 533 20.73 30.79 28.72
CA LEU A 533 20.78 30.27 30.08
C LEU A 533 21.10 31.35 31.11
N GLU A 534 22.01 32.27 30.77
CA GLU A 534 22.40 33.39 31.64
C GLU A 534 21.26 34.40 31.82
N ASN A 535 20.46 34.61 30.78
CA ASN A 535 19.40 35.61 30.75
C ASN A 535 18.02 35.09 31.15
N GLU A 536 17.82 33.76 31.26
CA GLU A 536 16.51 33.17 31.57
C GLU A 536 16.18 33.29 33.07
N GLN A 537 15.11 34.03 33.36
CA GLN A 537 14.63 34.27 34.73
C GLN A 537 13.59 33.24 35.18
N ASP A 538 12.89 32.59 34.25
CA ASP A 538 11.91 31.55 34.57
C ASP A 538 12.65 30.24 34.94
N PRO A 539 12.52 29.74 36.19
CA PRO A 539 13.26 28.56 36.64
C PRO A 539 12.91 27.29 35.85
N VAL A 540 11.69 27.19 35.32
CA VAL A 540 11.27 26.04 34.50
C VAL A 540 11.95 26.10 33.14
N LYS A 541 11.98 27.28 32.51
CA LYS A 541 12.68 27.46 31.23
C LYS A 541 14.19 27.31 31.39
N LYS A 542 14.75 27.84 32.48
CA LYS A 542 16.17 27.71 32.82
C LYS A 542 16.59 26.24 32.93
N THR A 543 15.82 25.44 33.68
CA THR A 543 16.05 23.98 33.79
C THR A 543 15.97 23.29 32.42
N LYS A 544 15.02 23.69 31.56
CA LYS A 544 14.89 23.14 30.21
C LYS A 544 16.09 23.51 29.33
N THR A 545 16.55 24.76 29.38
CA THR A 545 17.74 25.24 28.65
C THR A 545 19.01 24.54 29.14
N GLU A 546 19.17 24.35 30.45
CA GLU A 546 20.23 23.53 31.06
C GLU A 546 20.23 22.10 30.51
N ALA A 547 19.07 21.45 30.45
CA ALA A 547 18.95 20.10 29.91
C ALA A 547 19.37 20.01 28.43
N VAL A 548 18.99 21.00 27.61
CA VAL A 548 19.41 21.11 26.20
C VAL A 548 20.93 21.25 26.11
N LEU A 549 21.51 22.13 26.92
CA LEU A 549 22.94 22.39 26.95
C LEU A 549 23.72 21.13 27.38
N MET A 550 23.30 20.45 28.45
CA MET A 550 23.95 19.22 28.92
C MET A 550 23.95 18.10 27.86
N GLN A 551 22.87 17.95 27.11
CA GLN A 551 22.80 16.95 26.04
C GLN A 551 23.61 17.36 24.82
N TRP A 552 23.65 18.65 24.49
CA TRP A 552 24.54 19.19 23.47
C TRP A 552 26.02 18.93 23.80
N GLU A 553 26.35 19.05 25.07
CA GLU A 553 27.70 18.82 25.58
C GLU A 553 28.05 17.33 25.78
N TRP A 554 27.11 16.40 25.56
CA TRP A 554 27.29 14.98 25.87
C TRP A 554 28.45 14.36 25.08
N PRO A 555 29.40 13.64 25.71
CA PRO A 555 30.64 13.19 25.07
C PRO A 555 30.48 12.39 23.78
N PRO A 556 29.51 11.46 23.63
CA PRO A 556 29.30 10.73 22.37
C PRO A 556 28.93 11.66 21.21
N ILE A 557 28.21 12.74 21.50
CA ILE A 557 27.78 13.73 20.51
C ILE A 557 28.96 14.62 20.11
N ARG A 558 29.76 15.08 21.08
CA ARG A 558 31.02 15.79 20.77
C ARG A 558 31.99 14.94 19.95
N GLN A 559 32.10 13.65 20.26
CA GLN A 559 32.99 12.73 19.55
C GLN A 559 32.47 12.44 18.13
N PHE A 560 31.16 12.30 17.94
CA PHE A 560 30.55 12.22 16.61
C PHE A 560 30.82 13.47 15.77
N LEU A 561 30.67 14.66 16.35
CA LEU A 561 30.95 15.95 15.69
C LEU A 561 32.43 16.10 15.31
N LYS A 562 33.36 15.65 16.18
CA LYS A 562 34.80 15.63 15.90
C LYS A 562 35.22 14.66 14.80
N ASN A 563 34.44 13.63 14.52
CA ASN A 563 34.76 12.62 13.50
C ASN A 563 34.19 12.97 12.12
N LYS A 564 33.25 13.92 12.04
CA LYS A 564 32.57 14.35 10.80
C LYS A 564 33.24 15.58 10.16
N HIS A 565 34.10 16.27 10.90
CA HIS A 565 34.93 17.41 10.51
C HIS A 565 36.38 17.08 10.76
#